data_AF-A0A4V1UUM2-F1
#
_entry.id   AF-A0A4V1UUM2-F1
#
_cell.length_a   1.000
_cell.length_b   1.000
_cell.length_c   1.000
_cell.angle_alpha   90.00
_cell.angle_beta   90.00
_cell.angle_gamma   90.00
#
_symmetry.space_group_name_H-M   'P 1'
#
loop_
_entity.id
_entity.type
_entity.pdbx_description
1 polymer ?
#
loop_
_entity_poly.entity_id
_entity_poly.type
_entity_poly.pdbx_seq_one_letter_code
_entity_poly.pdbx_strand_id
1 'polypeptide(L)'
;MGKAPTNRPLDPAPTIEGGVGRKYGGTDPNDESGILRFVRIEYAGIAAEPGSEINGLTLGGVGAGTIIENVQVSFGNDDAFEFFGGTVNAKNLIAFATADDDFDFDFGFTGKIQFGISLRKPDFVDAGDAGNGIESDNDAAGTTATPNTRPQLSNFTFVGPNAAAGTATNHNYANRWRRRSQFVLRNSVLMGYQKGGFVIESKGAWDDYIAGTSEFANNLVHAVADPYFTDSSTARLFAKGAYPGNPMPSADRDAMRRDAAEALKAKAEANGSITYTSAADILLESPLYGTSPKFVPKAGSPALTGASFAGMNAFFSSTSYRGAIGTTDWTAGWTNWDPQSTTY
;
A
#
# COMPACT_ATOMS: atom_id res chain seq x y z
N MET A 1 -13.06 15.96 -3.36
CA MET A 1 -12.61 16.75 -2.20
C MET A 1 -13.73 16.75 -1.18
N GLY A 2 -13.42 16.44 0.07
CA GLY A 2 -14.40 16.38 1.15
C GLY A 2 -14.04 17.28 2.33
N LYS A 3 -14.87 17.18 3.37
CA LYS A 3 -14.80 17.98 4.61
C LYS A 3 -14.39 17.15 5.83
N ALA A 4 -13.89 15.94 5.63
CA ALA A 4 -13.41 15.10 6.72
C ALA A 4 -12.07 15.59 7.28
N PRO A 5 -11.77 15.26 8.54
CA PRO A 5 -10.53 15.66 9.18
C PRO A 5 -9.28 15.20 8.42
N THR A 6 -8.28 16.07 8.44
CA THR A 6 -6.89 15.78 8.06
C THR A 6 -6.01 16.26 9.21
N ASN A 7 -4.73 15.92 9.21
CA ASN A 7 -3.79 16.42 10.21
C ASN A 7 -3.13 17.76 9.82
N ARG A 8 -3.67 18.42 8.78
CA ARG A 8 -3.18 19.71 8.29
C ARG A 8 -3.99 20.88 8.87
N PRO A 9 -3.38 22.08 8.98
CA PRO A 9 -4.11 23.28 9.39
C PRO A 9 -5.30 23.57 8.47
N LEU A 10 -6.43 24.00 9.03
CA LEU A 10 -7.62 24.41 8.27
C LEU A 10 -7.66 25.91 7.97
N ASP A 11 -6.73 26.69 8.52
CA ASP A 11 -6.58 28.12 8.24
C ASP A 11 -5.10 28.49 7.96
N PRO A 12 -4.73 28.72 6.69
CA PRO A 12 -5.56 28.47 5.50
C PRO A 12 -5.80 26.98 5.30
N ALA A 13 -6.95 26.61 4.75
CA ALA A 13 -7.26 25.23 4.40
C ALA A 13 -6.19 24.67 3.42
N PRO A 14 -5.85 23.36 3.53
CA PRO A 14 -4.86 22.76 2.65
C PRO A 14 -5.36 22.77 1.20
N THR A 15 -4.43 22.98 0.28
CA THR A 15 -4.68 22.86 -1.16
C THR A 15 -4.21 21.48 -1.60
N ILE A 16 -5.02 20.83 -2.44
CA ILE A 16 -4.62 19.61 -3.13
C ILE A 16 -3.48 19.91 -4.10
N GLU A 17 -2.58 18.97 -4.30
CA GLU A 17 -1.49 19.10 -5.27
C GLU A 17 -1.97 18.96 -6.73
N GLY A 18 -1.03 18.81 -7.67
CA GLY A 18 -1.32 18.69 -9.10
C GLY A 18 -1.80 19.99 -9.74
N GLY A 19 -1.55 21.15 -9.10
CA GLY A 19 -1.92 22.46 -9.63
C GLY A 19 -3.43 22.73 -9.75
N VAL A 20 -4.29 21.84 -9.22
CA VAL A 20 -5.76 21.92 -9.38
C VAL A 20 -6.38 23.07 -8.56
N GLY A 21 -5.66 23.56 -7.54
CA GLY A 21 -6.07 24.72 -6.74
C GLY A 21 -7.28 24.48 -5.85
N ARG A 22 -7.66 23.22 -5.59
CA ARG A 22 -8.84 22.87 -4.78
C ARG A 22 -8.48 22.74 -3.30
N LYS A 23 -9.34 23.29 -2.45
CA LYS A 23 -9.24 23.14 -0.99
C LYS A 23 -9.93 21.87 -0.53
N TYR A 24 -9.41 21.27 0.54
CA TYR A 24 -9.97 20.07 1.15
C TYR A 24 -9.82 20.09 2.67
N GLY A 25 -10.44 19.12 3.34
CA GLY A 25 -10.34 18.95 4.79
C GLY A 25 -11.40 19.75 5.55
N GLY A 26 -11.66 19.33 6.77
CA GLY A 26 -12.65 19.96 7.64
C GLY A 26 -12.80 19.21 8.96
N THR A 27 -14.00 19.23 9.51
CA THR A 27 -14.31 18.63 10.83
C THR A 27 -15.41 17.58 10.76
N ASP A 28 -15.92 17.25 9.57
CA ASP A 28 -17.03 16.31 9.39
C ASP A 28 -16.52 14.94 8.91
N PRO A 29 -16.25 13.99 9.84
CA PRO A 29 -15.75 12.67 9.46
C PRO A 29 -16.77 11.84 8.67
N ASN A 30 -18.02 12.28 8.54
CA ASN A 30 -19.07 11.58 7.80
C ASN A 30 -19.48 12.30 6.52
N ASP A 31 -18.70 13.31 6.09
CA ASP A 31 -18.94 14.03 4.83
C ASP A 31 -19.19 13.07 3.66
N GLU A 32 -20.21 13.38 2.87
CA GLU A 32 -20.58 12.64 1.67
C GLU A 32 -20.11 13.44 0.45
N SER A 33 -19.03 12.97 -0.17
CA SER A 33 -18.49 13.53 -1.41
C SER A 33 -19.05 12.85 -2.67
N GLY A 34 -20.06 11.98 -2.53
CA GLY A 34 -20.74 11.28 -3.63
C GLY A 34 -20.46 9.77 -3.72
N ILE A 35 -20.65 9.22 -4.92
CA ILE A 35 -20.55 7.78 -5.21
C ILE A 35 -19.68 7.57 -6.45
N LEU A 36 -18.63 6.74 -6.32
CA LEU A 36 -17.92 6.13 -7.43
C LEU A 36 -18.13 4.62 -7.35
N ARG A 37 -18.80 4.05 -8.36
CA ARG A 37 -19.04 2.62 -8.45
C ARG A 37 -18.87 2.10 -9.88
N PHE A 38 -18.08 1.04 -10.06
CA PHE A 38 -17.76 0.46 -11.38
C PHE A 38 -17.15 1.49 -12.34
N VAL A 39 -16.06 2.12 -11.89
CA VAL A 39 -15.36 3.18 -12.64
C VAL A 39 -13.98 2.69 -13.04
N ARG A 40 -13.58 2.99 -14.28
CA ARG A 40 -12.20 2.84 -14.77
C ARG A 40 -11.61 4.21 -15.03
N ILE A 41 -10.44 4.48 -14.48
CA ILE A 41 -9.63 5.66 -14.73
C ILE A 41 -8.35 5.17 -15.41
N GLU A 42 -8.09 5.62 -16.63
CA GLU A 42 -6.99 5.09 -17.43
C GLU A 42 -6.12 6.23 -17.95
N TYR A 43 -4.80 6.05 -17.90
CA TYR A 43 -3.81 7.01 -18.42
C TYR A 43 -3.86 8.40 -17.76
N ALA A 44 -4.23 8.45 -16.48
CA ALA A 44 -4.01 9.61 -15.62
C ALA A 44 -2.53 9.72 -15.21
N GLY A 45 -2.13 10.71 -14.42
CA GLY A 45 -0.71 10.93 -14.12
C GLY A 45 -0.06 11.87 -15.12
N ILE A 46 0.14 13.13 -14.72
CA ILE A 46 1.10 14.03 -15.37
C ILE A 46 1.59 15.05 -14.35
N ALA A 47 2.89 15.33 -14.38
CA ALA A 47 3.45 16.46 -13.65
C ALA A 47 2.78 17.76 -14.11
N ALA A 48 1.99 18.39 -13.24
CA ALA A 48 1.45 19.72 -13.49
C ALA A 48 2.54 20.79 -13.26
N GLU A 49 3.40 20.56 -12.28
CA GLU A 49 4.61 21.32 -11.93
C GLU A 49 5.69 20.33 -11.41
N PRO A 50 6.98 20.70 -11.33
CA PRO A 50 8.00 19.79 -10.79
C PRO A 50 7.71 19.34 -9.35
N GLY A 51 7.49 18.04 -9.14
CA GLY A 51 7.14 17.48 -7.82
C GLY A 51 5.73 17.84 -7.36
N SER A 52 4.81 18.03 -8.31
CA SER A 52 3.38 18.23 -8.09
C SER A 52 2.63 17.62 -9.27
N GLU A 53 2.52 16.31 -9.24
CA GLU A 53 1.89 15.46 -10.23
C GLU A 53 0.37 15.33 -9.96
N ILE A 54 -0.37 14.79 -10.95
CA ILE A 54 -1.83 14.56 -10.87
C ILE A 54 -2.05 13.06 -10.80
N ASN A 55 -2.49 12.56 -9.66
CA ASN A 55 -2.76 11.15 -9.42
C ASN A 55 -3.97 10.61 -10.20
N GLY A 56 -4.12 9.28 -10.24
CA GLY A 56 -5.25 8.60 -10.84
C GLY A 56 -6.57 8.93 -10.16
N LEU A 57 -6.69 8.61 -8.88
CA LEU A 57 -7.79 9.05 -8.03
C LEU A 57 -7.26 9.70 -6.76
N THR A 58 -7.27 11.04 -6.73
CA THR A 58 -6.94 11.84 -5.54
C THR A 58 -8.15 12.03 -4.63
N LEU A 59 -8.01 11.66 -3.35
CA LEU A 59 -9.03 11.79 -2.31
C LEU A 59 -8.56 12.71 -1.17
N GLY A 60 -8.75 14.02 -1.34
CA GLY A 60 -8.49 14.99 -0.28
C GLY A 60 -9.66 15.11 0.72
N GLY A 61 -9.44 14.71 1.98
CA GLY A 61 -10.37 14.92 3.10
C GLY A 61 -11.74 14.28 2.88
N VAL A 62 -11.83 13.15 2.17
CA VAL A 62 -13.11 12.51 1.83
C VAL A 62 -13.68 11.75 3.04
N GLY A 63 -14.96 11.97 3.34
CA GLY A 63 -15.62 11.44 4.54
C GLY A 63 -16.25 10.05 4.37
N ALA A 64 -16.60 9.44 5.50
CA ALA A 64 -17.13 8.08 5.58
C ALA A 64 -18.55 7.91 5.01
N GLY A 65 -19.25 9.00 4.70
CA GLY A 65 -20.52 8.97 3.98
C GLY A 65 -20.36 8.69 2.47
N THR A 66 -19.15 8.85 1.94
CA THR A 66 -18.83 8.65 0.51
C THR A 66 -18.72 7.16 0.19
N ILE A 67 -19.20 6.76 -0.98
CA ILE A 67 -19.08 5.38 -1.49
C ILE A 67 -18.02 5.33 -2.57
N ILE A 68 -16.98 4.52 -2.35
CA ILE A 68 -15.94 4.20 -3.36
C ILE A 68 -15.85 2.68 -3.46
N GLU A 69 -16.39 2.11 -4.54
CA GLU A 69 -16.50 0.67 -4.71
C GLU A 69 -16.21 0.26 -6.16
N ASN A 70 -15.44 -0.81 -6.40
CA ASN A 70 -15.20 -1.30 -7.76
C ASN A 70 -14.61 -0.18 -8.66
N VAL A 71 -13.44 0.31 -8.27
CA VAL A 71 -12.71 1.32 -9.03
C VAL A 71 -11.39 0.72 -9.49
N GLN A 72 -11.11 0.84 -10.78
CA GLN A 72 -9.83 0.46 -11.36
C GLN A 72 -9.12 1.70 -11.88
N VAL A 73 -7.86 1.84 -11.51
CA VAL A 73 -6.93 2.82 -12.08
C VAL A 73 -5.86 2.07 -12.85
N SER A 74 -5.66 2.43 -14.11
CA SER A 74 -4.76 1.73 -15.02
C SER A 74 -3.78 2.68 -15.70
N PHE A 75 -2.51 2.28 -15.79
CA PHE A 75 -1.48 3.05 -16.50
C PHE A 75 -1.38 4.50 -16.04
N GLY A 76 -1.54 4.73 -14.73
CA GLY A 76 -1.29 6.02 -14.10
C GLY A 76 0.21 6.33 -14.13
N ASN A 77 0.57 7.53 -14.55
CA ASN A 77 1.95 8.02 -14.60
C ASN A 77 2.47 8.57 -13.25
N ASP A 78 1.61 8.51 -12.24
CA ASP A 78 1.72 8.95 -10.86
C ASP A 78 0.81 8.02 -10.04
N ASP A 79 0.56 8.27 -8.75
CA ASP A 79 -0.12 7.30 -7.91
C ASP A 79 -1.51 6.88 -8.41
N ALA A 80 -1.85 5.60 -8.23
CA ALA A 80 -3.17 5.13 -8.66
C ALA A 80 -4.27 5.65 -7.72
N PHE A 81 -4.07 5.49 -6.41
CA PHE A 81 -4.98 6.00 -5.40
C PHE A 81 -4.20 6.76 -4.34
N GLU A 82 -4.52 8.03 -4.15
CA GLU A 82 -3.84 8.87 -3.18
C GLU A 82 -4.84 9.47 -2.20
N PHE A 83 -4.61 9.25 -0.91
CA PHE A 83 -5.49 9.66 0.16
C PHE A 83 -4.83 10.72 1.04
N PHE A 84 -5.23 11.98 0.85
CA PHE A 84 -4.80 13.07 1.72
C PHE A 84 -5.80 13.30 2.85
N GLY A 85 -5.55 12.65 3.99
CA GLY A 85 -6.46 12.70 5.12
C GLY A 85 -7.83 12.08 4.83
N GLY A 86 -8.79 12.30 5.74
CA GLY A 86 -10.15 11.81 5.60
C GLY A 86 -10.38 10.42 6.20
N THR A 87 -11.61 9.95 6.07
CA THR A 87 -12.18 8.79 6.78
C THR A 87 -12.96 7.85 5.87
N VAL A 88 -12.96 8.13 4.56
CA VAL A 88 -13.66 7.32 3.56
C VAL A 88 -13.26 5.85 3.66
N ASN A 89 -14.25 4.97 3.54
CA ASN A 89 -14.00 3.54 3.42
C ASN A 89 -14.24 3.11 1.97
N ALA A 90 -13.50 2.12 1.49
CA ALA A 90 -13.58 1.67 0.10
C ALA A 90 -13.51 0.14 -0.03
N LYS A 91 -14.13 -0.39 -1.08
CA LYS A 91 -14.04 -1.83 -1.42
C LYS A 91 -13.69 -2.05 -2.87
N ASN A 92 -12.99 -3.14 -3.18
CA ASN A 92 -12.72 -3.57 -4.56
C ASN A 92 -11.97 -2.51 -5.37
N LEU A 93 -10.76 -2.16 -4.91
CA LEU A 93 -9.88 -1.19 -5.60
C LEU A 93 -8.80 -1.92 -6.38
N ILE A 94 -8.50 -1.46 -7.59
CA ILE A 94 -7.48 -2.07 -8.45
C ILE A 94 -6.54 -0.99 -8.96
N ALA A 95 -5.26 -1.10 -8.61
CA ALA A 95 -4.17 -0.38 -9.24
C ALA A 95 -3.48 -1.33 -10.24
N PHE A 96 -3.53 -0.99 -11.52
CA PHE A 96 -3.01 -1.81 -12.60
C PHE A 96 -1.97 -1.05 -13.42
N ALA A 97 -0.73 -1.53 -13.38
CA ALA A 97 0.38 -0.94 -14.12
C ALA A 97 0.58 0.57 -13.82
N THR A 98 0.59 0.95 -12.54
CA THR A 98 0.93 2.30 -12.11
C THR A 98 2.44 2.54 -12.23
N ALA A 99 2.85 3.76 -12.59
CA ALA A 99 4.25 4.15 -12.69
C ALA A 99 4.85 4.33 -11.29
N ASP A 100 4.19 5.11 -10.43
CA ASP A 100 4.63 5.39 -9.07
C ASP A 100 3.93 4.49 -8.03
N ASP A 101 3.29 5.01 -6.99
CA ASP A 101 2.70 4.20 -5.93
C ASP A 101 1.29 3.70 -6.26
N ASP A 102 1.04 2.43 -5.98
CA ASP A 102 -0.28 1.86 -6.26
C ASP A 102 -1.35 2.41 -5.28
N PHE A 103 -0.95 2.69 -4.05
CA PHE A 103 -1.76 3.31 -3.01
C PHE A 103 -0.86 4.19 -2.11
N ASP A 104 -1.12 5.49 -2.03
CA ASP A 104 -0.47 6.37 -1.08
C ASP A 104 -1.47 6.92 -0.03
N PHE A 105 -1.03 6.94 1.22
CA PHE A 105 -1.81 7.38 2.35
C PHE A 105 -1.04 8.42 3.16
N ASP A 106 -1.69 9.56 3.32
CA ASP A 106 -1.04 10.74 3.83
C ASP A 106 -1.95 11.57 4.73
N PHE A 107 -1.35 12.55 5.40
CA PHE A 107 -2.02 13.65 6.10
C PHE A 107 -3.21 13.27 6.98
N GLY A 108 -3.11 12.15 7.71
CA GLY A 108 -4.09 11.73 8.70
C GLY A 108 -5.22 10.89 8.14
N PHE A 109 -5.03 10.19 7.02
CA PHE A 109 -6.04 9.27 6.52
C PHE A 109 -6.28 8.13 7.52
N THR A 110 -7.53 7.90 7.90
CA THR A 110 -7.91 6.88 8.91
C THR A 110 -9.02 5.94 8.44
N GLY A 111 -9.26 5.92 7.13
CA GLY A 111 -10.26 5.09 6.48
C GLY A 111 -9.94 3.59 6.47
N LYS A 112 -10.89 2.81 5.95
CA LYS A 112 -10.78 1.34 5.83
C LYS A 112 -10.92 0.90 4.39
N ILE A 113 -10.06 0.00 3.93
CA ILE A 113 -10.12 -0.54 2.57
C ILE A 113 -10.09 -2.06 2.62
N GLN A 114 -11.02 -2.70 1.91
CA GLN A 114 -11.06 -4.15 1.76
C GLN A 114 -11.07 -4.58 0.30
N PHE A 115 -10.34 -5.65 -0.04
CA PHE A 115 -10.23 -6.17 -1.40
C PHE A 115 -9.51 -5.19 -2.34
N GLY A 116 -8.22 -4.97 -2.08
CA GLY A 116 -7.34 -4.16 -2.93
C GLY A 116 -6.43 -5.05 -3.80
N ILE A 117 -6.29 -4.73 -5.08
CA ILE A 117 -5.32 -5.39 -5.97
C ILE A 117 -4.32 -4.34 -6.44
N SER A 118 -3.05 -4.70 -6.38
CA SER A 118 -1.97 -3.98 -7.03
C SER A 118 -1.25 -4.96 -7.97
N LEU A 119 -1.06 -4.56 -9.21
CA LEU A 119 -0.39 -5.37 -10.24
C LEU A 119 0.58 -4.52 -11.04
N ARG A 120 1.88 -4.71 -10.80
CA ARG A 120 2.97 -3.96 -11.45
C ARG A 120 3.30 -4.50 -12.83
N LYS A 121 3.45 -3.61 -13.81
CA LYS A 121 4.00 -3.91 -15.14
C LYS A 121 5.54 -3.81 -15.08
N PRO A 122 6.32 -4.83 -15.52
CA PRO A 122 7.78 -4.86 -15.30
C PRO A 122 8.57 -3.66 -15.82
N ASP A 123 8.20 -3.14 -16.97
CA ASP A 123 8.90 -2.10 -17.73
C ASP A 123 8.19 -0.73 -17.65
N PHE A 124 7.32 -0.54 -16.65
CA PHE A 124 6.59 0.71 -16.45
C PHE A 124 6.73 1.20 -15.00
N VAL A 125 7.52 2.25 -14.85
CA VAL A 125 7.85 2.91 -13.58
C VAL A 125 7.97 4.40 -13.85
N ASP A 126 7.80 5.21 -12.81
CA ASP A 126 8.31 6.57 -12.85
C ASP A 126 9.85 6.56 -12.87
N ALA A 127 10.44 7.42 -13.69
CA ALA A 127 11.88 7.63 -13.76
C ALA A 127 12.36 8.65 -12.74
N GLY A 128 11.46 9.52 -12.25
CA GLY A 128 11.73 10.55 -11.24
C GLY A 128 11.72 9.99 -9.81
N ASP A 129 10.80 9.08 -9.52
CA ASP A 129 10.67 8.39 -8.24
C ASP A 129 10.65 6.85 -8.40
N ALA A 130 10.21 6.13 -7.37
CA ALA A 130 10.32 4.71 -7.25
C ALA A 130 9.03 4.07 -6.72
N GLY A 131 8.24 3.53 -7.65
CA GLY A 131 6.93 2.97 -7.33
C GLY A 131 6.92 1.75 -6.41
N ASN A 132 5.98 1.80 -5.47
CA ASN A 132 5.67 0.82 -4.43
C ASN A 132 4.22 0.33 -4.56
N GLY A 133 3.89 -0.75 -3.85
CA GLY A 133 2.50 -1.16 -3.69
C GLY A 133 1.74 -0.32 -2.67
N ILE A 134 2.44 0.16 -1.65
CA ILE A 134 1.98 1.17 -0.70
C ILE A 134 3.13 2.09 -0.40
N GLU A 135 2.87 3.39 -0.42
CA GLU A 135 3.58 4.39 0.36
C GLU A 135 2.65 4.94 1.45
N SER A 136 3.22 5.32 2.61
CA SER A 136 2.43 5.99 3.62
C SER A 136 3.27 6.78 4.60
N ASP A 137 2.88 8.04 4.76
CA ASP A 137 3.46 9.01 5.67
C ASP A 137 2.40 9.63 6.60
N ASN A 138 2.79 10.07 7.80
CA ASN A 138 1.91 10.94 8.57
C ASN A 138 1.91 12.36 7.97
N ASP A 139 3.12 12.84 7.70
CA ASP A 139 3.43 14.06 6.97
C ASP A 139 4.91 14.03 6.55
N ALA A 140 5.33 14.96 5.69
CA ALA A 140 6.70 15.03 5.17
C ALA A 140 7.81 15.13 6.25
N ALA A 141 7.50 15.62 7.46
CA ALA A 141 8.45 15.73 8.57
C ALA A 141 8.33 14.57 9.58
N GLY A 142 7.36 13.67 9.42
CA GLY A 142 7.05 12.59 10.34
C GLY A 142 6.63 13.08 11.72
N THR A 143 5.85 14.17 11.78
CA THR A 143 5.47 14.78 13.05
C THR A 143 4.45 13.95 13.83
N THR A 144 4.08 14.46 15.01
CA THR A 144 3.03 13.87 15.86
C THR A 144 1.63 14.41 15.60
N ALA A 145 1.42 15.09 14.47
CA ALA A 145 0.13 15.64 14.08
C ALA A 145 -0.98 14.58 14.10
N THR A 146 -2.17 15.01 14.53
CA THR A 146 -3.35 14.16 14.66
C THR A 146 -4.48 14.64 13.75
N PRO A 147 -5.32 13.74 13.19
CA PRO A 147 -5.22 12.29 13.27
C PRO A 147 -3.92 11.75 12.65
N ASN A 148 -3.31 10.73 13.25
CA ASN A 148 -2.15 10.10 12.62
C ASN A 148 -2.63 9.33 11.38
N THR A 149 -1.92 9.39 10.26
CA THR A 149 -2.19 8.52 9.11
C THR A 149 -2.16 7.08 9.59
N ARG A 150 -3.30 6.39 9.45
CA ARG A 150 -3.51 5.02 9.87
C ARG A 150 -4.52 4.32 8.96
N PRO A 151 -4.15 4.03 7.69
CA PRO A 151 -4.98 3.19 6.84
C PRO A 151 -5.23 1.84 7.50
N GLN A 152 -6.47 1.38 7.41
CA GLN A 152 -6.86 0.05 7.88
C GLN A 152 -7.23 -0.83 6.68
N LEU A 153 -6.37 -1.80 6.40
CA LEU A 153 -6.37 -2.55 5.16
C LEU A 153 -6.54 -4.04 5.44
N SER A 154 -7.45 -4.69 4.71
CA SER A 154 -7.62 -6.14 4.76
C SER A 154 -7.81 -6.72 3.36
N ASN A 155 -7.34 -7.95 3.15
CA ASN A 155 -7.56 -8.67 1.90
C ASN A 155 -6.97 -7.92 0.70
N PHE A 156 -5.71 -7.49 0.79
CA PHE A 156 -5.00 -6.96 -0.37
C PHE A 156 -4.18 -8.05 -1.07
N THR A 157 -4.06 -7.97 -2.39
CA THR A 157 -3.11 -8.77 -3.18
C THR A 157 -2.18 -7.81 -3.92
N PHE A 158 -0.92 -7.71 -3.46
CA PHE A 158 0.13 -6.93 -4.09
C PHE A 158 1.00 -7.85 -4.95
N VAL A 159 1.10 -7.55 -6.24
CA VAL A 159 1.86 -8.35 -7.20
C VAL A 159 2.89 -7.48 -7.93
N GLY A 160 4.15 -7.68 -7.59
CA GLY A 160 5.28 -7.07 -8.27
C GLY A 160 5.73 -7.83 -9.52
N PRO A 161 6.74 -7.33 -10.25
CA PRO A 161 7.20 -7.91 -11.52
C PRO A 161 7.86 -9.29 -11.41
N ASN A 162 8.21 -9.73 -10.19
CA ASN A 162 8.78 -11.04 -9.87
C ASN A 162 10.00 -11.41 -10.73
N ALA A 163 10.98 -10.51 -10.79
CA ALA A 163 12.19 -10.62 -11.60
C ALA A 163 11.95 -10.92 -13.11
N ALA A 164 10.80 -10.51 -13.67
CA ALA A 164 10.55 -10.64 -15.10
C ALA A 164 11.65 -9.98 -15.93
N ALA A 165 11.96 -10.55 -17.10
CA ALA A 165 12.93 -9.96 -18.01
C ALA A 165 12.52 -8.53 -18.40
N GLY A 166 13.49 -7.61 -18.39
CA GLY A 166 13.23 -6.19 -18.67
C GLY A 166 12.62 -5.41 -17.50
N THR A 167 12.57 -5.98 -16.28
CA THR A 167 12.11 -5.24 -15.10
C THR A 167 12.95 -3.97 -14.87
N ALA A 168 12.29 -2.82 -14.79
CA ALA A 168 12.93 -1.55 -14.50
C ALA A 168 13.42 -1.46 -13.04
N THR A 169 14.51 -0.71 -12.82
CA THR A 169 15.21 -0.64 -11.52
C THR A 169 14.45 0.08 -10.41
N ASN A 170 13.48 0.93 -10.79
CA ASN A 170 12.75 1.79 -9.87
C ASN A 170 11.53 1.10 -9.23
N HIS A 171 11.24 -0.16 -9.57
CA HIS A 171 10.33 -0.95 -8.75
C HIS A 171 10.95 -1.23 -7.37
N ASN A 172 10.29 -0.75 -6.31
CA ASN A 172 10.77 -0.88 -4.95
C ASN A 172 10.01 -1.98 -4.19
N TYR A 173 9.07 -1.57 -3.34
CA TYR A 173 8.59 -2.37 -2.21
C TYR A 173 7.10 -2.68 -2.34
N ALA A 174 6.66 -3.81 -1.80
CA ALA A 174 5.22 -4.09 -1.72
C ALA A 174 4.54 -3.10 -0.77
N ASN A 175 5.09 -2.89 0.43
CA ASN A 175 4.60 -1.86 1.35
C ASN A 175 5.76 -1.09 1.98
N ARG A 176 5.64 0.24 1.99
CA ARG A 176 6.64 1.18 2.51
C ARG A 176 6.00 2.10 3.56
N TRP A 177 6.31 1.86 4.83
CA TRP A 177 5.75 2.61 5.96
C TRP A 177 6.77 3.59 6.55
N ARG A 178 6.49 4.88 6.44
CA ARG A 178 7.46 5.96 6.65
C ARG A 178 6.90 7.07 7.52
N ARG A 179 7.80 7.99 7.90
CA ARG A 179 7.50 9.26 8.60
C ARG A 179 6.32 9.19 9.59
N ARG A 180 6.44 8.27 10.57
CA ARG A 180 5.48 8.07 11.68
C ARG A 180 4.05 7.69 11.25
N SER A 181 3.84 7.21 10.02
CA SER A 181 2.59 6.56 9.67
C SER A 181 2.35 5.33 10.54
N GLN A 182 1.10 5.16 10.92
CA GLN A 182 0.57 3.96 11.53
C GLN A 182 -0.16 3.15 10.46
N PHE A 183 -0.44 1.88 10.73
CA PHE A 183 -1.13 1.05 9.74
C PHE A 183 -1.80 -0.16 10.37
N VAL A 184 -2.84 -0.67 9.71
CA VAL A 184 -3.28 -2.05 9.89
C VAL A 184 -3.26 -2.68 8.51
N LEU A 185 -2.49 -3.75 8.32
CA LEU A 185 -2.52 -4.57 7.12
C LEU A 185 -2.67 -6.04 7.50
N ARG A 186 -3.84 -6.60 7.21
CA ARG A 186 -4.18 -7.98 7.59
C ARG A 186 -4.71 -8.80 6.44
N ASN A 187 -4.57 -10.13 6.56
CA ASN A 187 -5.20 -11.08 5.65
C ASN A 187 -4.83 -10.84 4.17
N SER A 188 -3.59 -10.45 3.88
CA SER A 188 -3.16 -10.00 2.56
C SER A 188 -2.07 -10.88 1.96
N VAL A 189 -1.84 -10.74 0.66
CA VAL A 189 -0.78 -11.41 -0.10
C VAL A 189 0.15 -10.34 -0.66
N LEU A 190 1.45 -10.47 -0.38
CA LEU A 190 2.51 -9.66 -0.96
C LEU A 190 3.41 -10.61 -1.74
N MET A 191 3.57 -10.40 -3.03
CA MET A 191 4.40 -11.28 -3.85
C MET A 191 5.13 -10.53 -4.97
N GLY A 192 6.40 -10.86 -5.17
CA GLY A 192 7.11 -10.57 -6.42
C GLY A 192 7.64 -9.14 -6.55
N TYR A 193 7.56 -8.34 -5.48
CA TYR A 193 8.23 -7.04 -5.46
C TYR A 193 9.75 -7.20 -5.45
N GLN A 194 10.45 -6.28 -6.10
CA GLN A 194 11.87 -6.46 -6.40
C GLN A 194 12.75 -6.31 -5.17
N LYS A 195 12.56 -5.23 -4.40
CA LYS A 195 13.48 -4.88 -3.32
C LYS A 195 12.98 -5.30 -1.94
N GLY A 196 11.67 -5.32 -1.73
CA GLY A 196 11.15 -5.86 -0.47
C GLY A 196 9.65 -6.01 -0.34
N GLY A 197 9.24 -6.76 0.68
CA GLY A 197 7.84 -7.03 0.99
C GLY A 197 7.29 -6.03 2.00
N PHE A 198 7.54 -6.27 3.27
CA PHE A 198 7.14 -5.40 4.38
C PHE A 198 8.31 -4.51 4.81
N VAL A 199 8.17 -3.20 4.60
CA VAL A 199 9.25 -2.23 4.82
C VAL A 199 8.83 -1.13 5.80
N ILE A 200 9.67 -0.87 6.81
CA ILE A 200 9.52 0.27 7.73
C ILE A 200 10.77 1.15 7.64
N GLU A 201 10.61 2.44 7.37
CA GLU A 201 11.71 3.40 7.20
C GLU A 201 11.59 4.63 8.10
N SER A 202 10.96 4.50 9.26
CA SER A 202 11.06 5.52 10.31
C SER A 202 10.95 4.94 11.71
N LYS A 203 11.58 5.62 12.68
CA LYS A 203 11.49 5.23 14.09
C LYS A 203 10.06 5.24 14.60
N GLY A 204 9.28 6.27 14.23
CA GLY A 204 7.90 6.40 14.69
C GLY A 204 7.04 5.22 14.24
N ALA A 205 7.08 4.89 12.95
CA ALA A 205 6.36 3.75 12.41
C ALA A 205 6.84 2.42 13.02
N TRP A 206 8.15 2.28 13.26
CA TRP A 206 8.73 1.13 13.95
C TRP A 206 8.20 0.99 15.38
N ASP A 207 8.28 2.05 16.18
CA ASP A 207 7.83 2.05 17.57
C ASP A 207 6.34 1.69 17.67
N ASP A 208 5.52 2.25 16.78
CA ASP A 208 4.08 1.96 16.72
C ASP A 208 3.80 0.52 16.29
N TYR A 209 4.58 -0.05 15.37
CA TYR A 209 4.50 -1.47 15.05
C TYR A 209 4.89 -2.34 16.25
N ILE A 210 6.00 -2.06 16.93
CA ILE A 210 6.45 -2.84 18.09
C ILE A 210 5.46 -2.73 19.27
N ALA A 211 4.89 -1.55 19.51
CA ALA A 211 3.88 -1.33 20.54
C ALA A 211 2.52 -2.00 20.23
N GLY A 212 2.27 -2.36 18.96
CA GLY A 212 1.00 -2.93 18.52
C GLY A 212 -0.06 -1.88 18.14
N THR A 213 0.31 -0.60 18.10
CA THR A 213 -0.51 0.47 17.51
C THR A 213 -0.71 0.22 16.01
N SER A 214 0.36 -0.22 15.33
CA SER A 214 0.32 -0.72 13.97
C SER A 214 0.29 -2.25 13.94
N GLU A 215 -0.44 -2.82 12.99
CA GLU A 215 -0.65 -4.26 12.85
C GLU A 215 -0.22 -4.74 11.45
N PHE A 216 0.64 -5.76 11.42
CA PHE A 216 0.91 -6.57 10.23
C PHE A 216 0.68 -8.03 10.63
N ALA A 217 -0.42 -8.64 10.17
CA ALA A 217 -0.86 -9.93 10.69
C ALA A 217 -1.59 -10.78 9.64
N ASN A 218 -1.40 -12.10 9.71
CA ASN A 218 -2.04 -13.07 8.81
C ASN A 218 -1.78 -12.79 7.31
N ASN A 219 -0.59 -12.30 6.97
CA ASN A 219 -0.21 -12.02 5.59
C ASN A 219 0.64 -13.15 4.99
N LEU A 220 0.59 -13.34 3.67
CA LEU A 220 1.57 -14.15 2.94
C LEU A 220 2.60 -13.21 2.34
N VAL A 221 3.88 -13.41 2.61
CA VAL A 221 4.93 -12.44 2.31
C VAL A 221 6.02 -13.07 1.45
N HIS A 222 6.21 -12.50 0.26
CA HIS A 222 7.32 -12.79 -0.63
C HIS A 222 7.82 -11.50 -1.30
N ALA A 223 9.13 -11.39 -1.46
CA ALA A 223 9.79 -10.43 -2.33
C ALA A 223 11.03 -11.10 -2.95
N VAL A 224 11.49 -10.57 -4.08
CA VAL A 224 12.64 -11.13 -4.82
C VAL A 224 13.93 -10.98 -4.01
N ALA A 225 14.18 -9.81 -3.43
CA ALA A 225 15.31 -9.56 -2.55
C ALA A 225 14.96 -9.85 -1.08
N ASP A 226 14.31 -8.90 -0.40
CA ASP A 226 14.15 -8.96 1.06
C ASP A 226 12.65 -8.94 1.47
N PRO A 227 12.03 -10.09 1.85
CA PRO A 227 10.63 -10.09 2.30
C PRO A 227 10.33 -9.13 3.46
N TYR A 228 11.34 -8.84 4.29
CA TYR A 228 11.30 -7.86 5.37
C TYR A 228 12.52 -6.95 5.28
N PHE A 229 12.31 -5.65 5.40
CA PHE A 229 13.40 -4.69 5.24
C PHE A 229 13.24 -3.47 6.13
N THR A 230 14.37 -2.90 6.53
CA THR A 230 14.47 -1.55 7.09
C THR A 230 15.80 -0.94 6.63
N ASP A 231 15.80 0.38 6.47
CA ASP A 231 17.02 1.13 6.16
C ASP A 231 17.97 1.17 7.37
N SER A 232 19.22 1.59 7.15
CA SER A 232 20.22 1.65 8.22
C SER A 232 19.92 2.74 9.24
N SER A 233 19.24 3.81 8.84
CA SER A 233 18.90 4.92 9.73
C SER A 233 17.89 4.49 10.78
N THR A 234 16.85 3.76 10.38
CA THR A 234 15.81 3.20 11.24
C THR A 234 16.35 2.01 12.04
N ALA A 235 17.10 1.10 11.41
CA ALA A 235 17.67 -0.06 12.10
C ALA A 235 18.60 0.35 13.27
N ARG A 236 19.35 1.45 13.13
CA ARG A 236 20.19 2.00 14.21
C ARG A 236 19.40 2.42 15.44
N LEU A 237 18.15 2.87 15.26
CA LEU A 237 17.30 3.32 16.35
C LEU A 237 16.67 2.15 17.11
N PHE A 238 16.48 1.01 16.44
CA PHE A 238 16.11 -0.26 17.07
C PHE A 238 17.26 -0.87 17.87
N ALA A 239 18.43 -1.02 17.26
CA ALA A 239 19.58 -1.70 17.86
C ALA A 239 20.45 -0.79 18.75
N LYS A 240 19.84 0.17 19.46
CA LYS A 240 20.57 1.23 20.17
C LYS A 240 21.54 0.63 21.20
N GLY A 241 22.84 0.82 20.95
CA GLY A 241 23.92 0.34 21.81
C GLY A 241 24.42 -1.07 21.51
N ALA A 242 23.81 -1.80 20.57
CA ALA A 242 24.28 -3.13 20.14
C ALA A 242 25.41 -3.07 19.10
N TYR A 243 25.59 -1.92 18.44
CA TYR A 243 26.60 -1.72 17.39
C TYR A 243 27.41 -0.43 17.60
N PRO A 244 28.60 -0.32 16.99
CA PRO A 244 29.43 0.88 17.10
C PRO A 244 28.74 2.19 16.72
N GLY A 245 29.25 3.29 17.27
CA GLY A 245 28.89 4.66 16.84
C GLY A 245 29.29 4.94 15.39
N ASN A 246 28.95 6.12 14.88
CA ASN A 246 29.44 6.54 13.57
C ASN A 246 30.88 7.11 13.68
N PRO A 247 31.77 6.84 12.70
CA PRO A 247 31.53 5.99 11.52
C PRO A 247 31.50 4.49 11.89
N MET A 248 30.52 3.77 11.33
CA MET A 248 30.34 2.32 11.53
C MET A 248 30.87 1.55 10.31
N PRO A 249 31.61 0.45 10.50
CA PRO A 249 32.00 -0.46 9.41
C PRO A 249 30.80 -0.98 8.60
N SER A 250 30.98 -1.22 7.30
CA SER A 250 29.91 -1.73 6.43
C SER A 250 29.35 -3.06 6.91
N ALA A 251 30.22 -3.98 7.36
CA ALA A 251 29.81 -5.27 7.89
C ALA A 251 28.87 -5.14 9.11
N ASP A 252 29.16 -4.21 10.03
CA ASP A 252 28.33 -3.95 11.21
C ASP A 252 26.99 -3.32 10.81
N ARG A 253 27.01 -2.39 9.84
CA ARG A 253 25.79 -1.77 9.31
C ARG A 253 24.87 -2.80 8.64
N ASP A 254 25.46 -3.71 7.88
CA ASP A 254 24.71 -4.74 7.18
C ASP A 254 24.17 -5.79 8.17
N ALA A 255 24.94 -6.12 9.23
CA ALA A 255 24.45 -6.95 10.34
C ALA A 255 23.28 -6.29 11.06
N MET A 256 23.38 -5.01 11.40
CA MET A 256 22.32 -4.24 12.06
C MET A 256 21.01 -4.22 11.26
N ARG A 257 21.09 -4.07 9.94
CA ARG A 257 19.91 -4.14 9.06
C ARG A 257 19.30 -5.54 9.04
N ARG A 258 20.12 -6.59 8.99
CA ARG A 258 19.63 -7.98 9.04
C ARG A 258 18.93 -8.29 10.37
N ASP A 259 19.52 -7.90 11.50
CA ASP A 259 18.94 -8.17 12.82
C ASP A 259 17.60 -7.43 12.99
N ALA A 260 17.48 -6.21 12.47
CA ALA A 260 16.21 -5.50 12.46
C ALA A 260 15.17 -6.13 11.51
N ALA A 261 15.57 -6.55 10.31
CA ALA A 261 14.68 -7.27 9.39
C ALA A 261 14.17 -8.59 10.01
N GLU A 262 15.04 -9.34 10.70
CA GLU A 262 14.65 -10.56 11.40
C GLU A 262 13.68 -10.28 12.55
N ALA A 263 13.83 -9.16 13.27
CA ALA A 263 12.87 -8.74 14.29
C ALA A 263 11.48 -8.42 13.70
N LEU A 264 11.42 -7.75 12.53
CA LEU A 264 10.17 -7.52 11.81
C LEU A 264 9.50 -8.84 11.42
N LYS A 265 10.28 -9.75 10.84
CA LYS A 265 9.83 -11.09 10.44
C LYS A 265 9.30 -11.89 11.62
N ALA A 266 10.07 -12.00 12.69
CA ALA A 266 9.69 -12.75 13.88
C ALA A 266 8.36 -12.26 14.46
N LYS A 267 8.14 -10.94 14.50
CA LYS A 267 6.86 -10.38 14.94
C LYS A 267 5.72 -10.66 13.94
N ALA A 268 5.98 -10.52 12.64
CA ALA A 268 4.97 -10.78 11.61
C ALA A 268 4.52 -12.24 11.61
N GLU A 269 5.45 -13.18 11.77
CA GLU A 269 5.19 -14.63 11.84
C GLU A 269 4.50 -15.02 13.16
N ALA A 270 4.88 -14.40 14.29
CA ALA A 270 4.15 -14.54 15.54
C ALA A 270 2.68 -14.08 15.43
N ASN A 271 2.41 -13.10 14.55
CA ASN A 271 1.07 -12.61 14.23
C ASN A 271 0.40 -13.40 13.07
N GLY A 272 0.87 -14.61 12.77
CA GLY A 272 0.24 -15.51 11.81
C GLY A 272 0.59 -15.27 10.34
N SER A 273 1.52 -14.35 10.06
CA SER A 273 2.05 -14.19 8.69
C SER A 273 2.96 -15.35 8.32
N ILE A 274 3.10 -15.63 7.02
CA ILE A 274 3.94 -16.71 6.50
C ILE A 274 4.86 -16.14 5.43
N THR A 275 6.15 -16.42 5.56
CA THR A 275 7.18 -15.96 4.63
C THR A 275 7.49 -17.04 3.59
N TYR A 276 7.56 -16.67 2.32
CA TYR A 276 7.88 -17.57 1.21
C TYR A 276 9.18 -17.15 0.53
N THR A 277 9.92 -18.13 0.03
CA THR A 277 11.12 -17.94 -0.79
C THR A 277 10.82 -17.83 -2.28
N SER A 278 9.63 -18.26 -2.71
CA SER A 278 9.17 -18.19 -4.09
C SER A 278 7.73 -17.69 -4.16
N ALA A 279 7.48 -16.72 -5.04
CA ALA A 279 6.14 -16.26 -5.38
C ALA A 279 5.21 -17.40 -5.81
N ALA A 280 5.74 -18.44 -6.46
CA ALA A 280 4.95 -19.55 -6.98
C ALA A 280 4.30 -20.41 -5.88
N ASP A 281 4.90 -20.43 -4.68
CA ASP A 281 4.43 -21.25 -3.55
C ASP A 281 3.16 -20.68 -2.88
N ILE A 282 2.79 -19.45 -3.21
CA ILE A 282 1.49 -18.86 -2.83
C ILE A 282 0.36 -19.45 -3.70
N LEU A 283 0.68 -20.03 -4.86
CA LEU A 283 -0.23 -20.80 -5.70
C LEU A 283 -1.46 -20.01 -6.20
N LEU A 284 -1.29 -18.77 -6.62
CA LEU A 284 -2.33 -18.07 -7.41
C LEU A 284 -2.30 -18.53 -8.88
N GLU A 285 -3.44 -18.50 -9.58
CA GLU A 285 -3.61 -19.03 -10.94
C GLU A 285 -2.61 -18.47 -11.96
N SER A 286 -2.65 -17.16 -12.21
CA SER A 286 -1.77 -16.45 -13.16
C SER A 286 -1.70 -14.97 -12.74
N PRO A 287 -1.09 -14.68 -11.57
CA PRO A 287 -1.23 -13.36 -10.93
C PRO A 287 -0.32 -12.29 -11.53
N LEU A 288 0.75 -12.68 -12.23
CA LEU A 288 1.74 -11.76 -12.79
C LEU A 288 1.16 -10.96 -13.96
N TYR A 289 1.81 -9.85 -14.29
CA TYR A 289 1.34 -8.92 -15.31
C TYR A 289 1.08 -9.61 -16.66
N GLY A 290 -0.04 -9.25 -17.27
CA GLY A 290 -0.50 -9.71 -18.57
C GLY A 290 -1.87 -9.13 -18.88
N THR A 291 -2.43 -9.48 -20.04
CA THR A 291 -3.73 -8.96 -20.52
C THR A 291 -4.95 -9.71 -19.94
N SER A 292 -4.70 -10.77 -19.16
CA SER A 292 -5.74 -11.55 -18.47
C SER A 292 -5.19 -12.18 -17.17
N PRO A 293 -4.78 -11.35 -16.20
CA PRO A 293 -4.27 -11.84 -14.93
C PRO A 293 -5.39 -12.54 -14.15
N LYS A 294 -5.01 -13.55 -13.35
CA LYS A 294 -5.92 -14.31 -12.50
C LYS A 294 -5.34 -14.45 -11.10
N PHE A 295 -6.02 -13.84 -10.13
CA PHE A 295 -5.61 -13.84 -8.72
C PHE A 295 -6.34 -14.90 -7.88
N VAL A 296 -7.21 -15.71 -8.49
CA VAL A 296 -7.88 -16.83 -7.82
C VAL A 296 -6.82 -17.79 -7.28
N PRO A 297 -6.86 -18.16 -5.99
CA PRO A 297 -5.98 -19.17 -5.42
C PRO A 297 -6.30 -20.57 -5.99
N LYS A 298 -5.26 -21.31 -6.40
CA LYS A 298 -5.37 -22.70 -6.82
C LYS A 298 -5.75 -23.59 -5.64
N ALA A 299 -6.26 -24.79 -5.93
CA ALA A 299 -6.44 -25.83 -4.92
C ALA A 299 -5.14 -26.09 -4.15
N GLY A 300 -5.22 -26.10 -2.81
CA GLY A 300 -4.06 -26.25 -1.93
C GLY A 300 -3.27 -24.95 -1.68
N SER A 301 -3.69 -23.82 -2.26
CA SER A 301 -3.05 -22.54 -1.98
C SER A 301 -3.14 -22.19 -0.48
N PRO A 302 -2.03 -21.72 0.14
CA PRO A 302 -2.06 -21.18 1.49
C PRO A 302 -2.98 -19.97 1.63
N ALA A 303 -3.28 -19.27 0.53
CA ALA A 303 -4.18 -18.12 0.53
C ALA A 303 -5.64 -18.51 0.80
N LEU A 304 -6.06 -19.77 0.64
CA LEU A 304 -7.45 -20.20 0.88
C LEU A 304 -7.83 -20.24 2.37
N THR A 305 -6.86 -20.13 3.29
CA THR A 305 -7.08 -20.29 4.73
C THR A 305 -6.28 -19.26 5.54
N GLY A 306 -6.48 -19.27 6.86
CA GLY A 306 -5.64 -18.55 7.81
C GLY A 306 -5.93 -17.05 7.91
N ALA A 307 -6.98 -16.53 7.26
CA ALA A 307 -7.44 -15.18 7.54
C ALA A 307 -8.09 -15.10 8.93
N SER A 308 -7.93 -13.96 9.60
CA SER A 308 -8.55 -13.67 10.89
C SER A 308 -9.04 -12.23 10.95
N PHE A 309 -10.32 -12.09 11.27
CA PHE A 309 -11.02 -10.81 11.46
C PHE A 309 -11.30 -10.51 12.93
N ALA A 310 -10.75 -11.32 13.85
CA ALA A 310 -10.88 -11.08 15.27
C ALA A 310 -10.37 -9.67 15.63
N GLY A 311 -11.21 -8.89 16.30
CA GLY A 311 -10.93 -7.50 16.70
C GLY A 311 -11.02 -6.46 15.59
N MET A 312 -11.31 -6.85 14.34
CA MET A 312 -11.44 -5.89 13.23
C MET A 312 -12.81 -5.21 13.24
N ASN A 313 -12.86 -3.98 12.71
CA ASN A 313 -14.09 -3.22 12.58
C ASN A 313 -15.13 -3.93 11.67
N ALA A 314 -16.42 -3.77 11.97
CA ALA A 314 -17.52 -4.40 11.24
C ALA A 314 -17.63 -4.02 9.75
N PHE A 315 -16.93 -2.97 9.30
CA PHE A 315 -16.78 -2.67 7.86
C PHE A 315 -16.20 -3.84 7.06
N PHE A 316 -15.24 -4.56 7.66
CA PHE A 316 -14.58 -5.68 7.00
C PHE A 316 -15.48 -6.91 6.99
N SER A 317 -15.78 -7.38 5.79
CA SER A 317 -16.51 -8.63 5.58
C SER A 317 -15.58 -9.81 5.90
N SER A 318 -15.97 -10.65 6.86
CA SER A 318 -15.16 -11.83 7.22
C SER A 318 -15.04 -12.82 6.06
N THR A 319 -13.82 -13.23 5.75
CA THR A 319 -13.48 -14.27 4.79
C THR A 319 -12.57 -15.32 5.44
N SER A 320 -12.47 -16.51 4.85
CA SER A 320 -11.50 -17.52 5.29
C SER A 320 -10.12 -17.34 4.64
N TYR A 321 -10.05 -16.61 3.53
CA TYR A 321 -8.90 -16.49 2.66
C TYR A 321 -8.13 -15.19 2.84
N ARG A 322 -6.82 -15.25 2.57
CA ARG A 322 -5.89 -14.12 2.50
C ARG A 322 -5.77 -13.65 1.05
N GLY A 323 -5.62 -12.34 0.85
CA GLY A 323 -5.64 -11.72 -0.47
C GLY A 323 -7.01 -11.21 -0.86
N ALA A 324 -7.05 -10.49 -1.97
CA ALA A 324 -8.24 -9.81 -2.49
C ALA A 324 -9.29 -10.73 -3.09
N ILE A 325 -8.89 -11.90 -3.59
CA ILE A 325 -9.77 -12.85 -4.28
C ILE A 325 -9.72 -14.20 -3.57
N GLY A 326 -10.90 -14.73 -3.25
CA GLY A 326 -11.08 -16.11 -2.79
C GLY A 326 -11.38 -17.05 -3.96
N THR A 327 -12.44 -17.84 -3.86
CA THR A 327 -12.87 -18.74 -4.96
C THR A 327 -13.73 -18.06 -6.02
N THR A 328 -14.13 -16.81 -5.81
CA THR A 328 -14.98 -16.05 -6.72
C THR A 328 -14.28 -14.77 -7.12
N ASP A 329 -14.04 -14.61 -8.41
CA ASP A 329 -13.40 -13.43 -9.00
C ASP A 329 -14.40 -12.29 -9.15
N TRP A 330 -14.29 -11.27 -8.31
CA TRP A 330 -15.12 -10.06 -8.34
C TRP A 330 -14.66 -9.03 -9.39
N THR A 331 -13.52 -9.24 -10.03
CA THR A 331 -13.01 -8.35 -11.10
C THR A 331 -13.74 -8.59 -12.42
N ALA A 332 -14.28 -9.80 -12.60
CA ALA A 332 -14.95 -10.22 -13.83
C ALA A 332 -16.12 -9.29 -14.22
N GLY A 333 -16.16 -8.92 -15.50
CA GLY A 333 -17.28 -8.22 -16.13
C GLY A 333 -17.23 -6.69 -16.10
N TRP A 334 -16.30 -6.07 -15.38
CA TRP A 334 -16.19 -4.60 -15.33
C TRP A 334 -14.75 -4.06 -15.45
N THR A 335 -13.73 -4.86 -15.12
CA THR A 335 -12.33 -4.45 -15.24
C THR A 335 -11.81 -4.52 -16.67
N ASN A 336 -10.78 -3.74 -16.96
CA ASN A 336 -9.97 -3.83 -18.17
C ASN A 336 -8.52 -4.19 -17.86
N TRP A 337 -8.06 -5.36 -18.29
CA TRP A 337 -6.66 -5.77 -18.13
C TRP A 337 -5.82 -5.58 -19.40
N ASP A 338 -6.42 -5.07 -20.48
CA ASP A 338 -5.75 -4.74 -21.74
C ASP A 338 -6.24 -3.38 -22.29
N PRO A 339 -6.13 -2.29 -21.50
CA PRO A 339 -6.59 -0.98 -21.93
C PRO A 339 -5.79 -0.44 -23.13
N GLN A 340 -4.58 -0.95 -23.38
CA GLN A 340 -3.74 -0.53 -24.50
C GLN A 340 -4.27 -1.03 -25.85
N SER A 341 -4.99 -2.15 -25.85
CA SER A 341 -5.62 -2.74 -27.04
C SER A 341 -7.14 -2.52 -27.09
N THR A 342 -7.73 -1.93 -26.04
CA THR A 342 -9.17 -1.70 -25.96
C THR A 342 -9.60 -0.57 -26.89
N THR A 343 -10.66 -0.81 -27.66
CA THR A 343 -11.33 0.24 -28.45
C THR A 343 -12.48 0.82 -27.63
N TYR A 344 -12.52 2.15 -27.49
CA TYR A 344 -13.54 2.91 -26.75
C TYR A 344 -14.57 3.56 -27.68
#